data_AF-A0A7S1NL78-F1
#
_entry.id   AF-A0A7S1NL78-F1
#
_cell.length_a   1.000
_cell.length_b   1.000
_cell.length_c   1.000
_cell.angle_alpha   90.00
_cell.angle_beta   90.00
_cell.angle_gamma   90.00
#
_symmetry.space_group_name_H-M   'P 1'
#
loop_
_entity.id
_entity.type
_entity.pdbx_description
1 polymer ?
#
loop_
_entity_poly.entity_id
_entity_poly.type
_entity_poly.pdbx_seq_one_letter_code
_entity_poly.pdbx_strand_id
1 'polypeptide(L)'
;IGAQGIMPHCDGPCYHPVVAIISLQDTVIMDFRPRLDTKAIGAQSSQPILELVLRPRSLLIFQDEAFTAYMHGIEAVSAQVAGATAPIANAMAAQCNKGDVVVRGTRLSLTIRHKMK
;
A
#
# COMPACT_ATOMS: atom_id res chain seq x y z
N ILE A 1 -7.10 17.09 10.05
CA ILE A 1 -5.71 16.60 9.85
C ILE A 1 -5.76 15.10 10.02
N GLY A 2 -5.41 14.28 9.02
CA GLY A 2 -5.50 12.80 9.10
C GLY A 2 -6.21 12.05 7.96
N ALA A 3 -6.69 12.71 6.89
CA ALA A 3 -7.48 12.05 5.83
C ALA A 3 -6.78 12.00 4.46
N GLN A 4 -5.48 12.27 4.38
CA GLN A 4 -4.76 12.24 3.11
C GLN A 4 -4.23 10.83 2.80
N GLY A 5 -4.24 10.50 1.52
CA GLY A 5 -3.79 9.22 0.98
C GLY A 5 -3.00 9.41 -0.31
N ILE A 6 -2.74 8.30 -0.99
CA ILE A 6 -2.18 8.29 -2.35
C ILE A 6 -2.99 7.30 -3.17
N MET A 7 -3.48 7.78 -4.32
CA MET A 7 -4.26 6.95 -5.23
C MET A 7 -3.44 5.73 -5.70
N PRO A 8 -4.10 4.62 -6.06
CA PRO A 8 -3.41 3.45 -6.59
C PRO A 8 -2.50 3.82 -7.76
N HIS A 9 -1.22 3.45 -7.66
CA HIS A 9 -0.20 3.76 -8.66
C HIS A 9 0.92 2.73 -8.68
N CYS A 10 1.78 2.82 -9.69
CA CYS A 10 3.08 2.14 -9.72
C CYS A 10 4.20 3.18 -9.64
N ASP A 11 5.35 2.81 -9.09
CA ASP A 11 6.51 3.71 -8.95
C ASP A 11 7.15 4.10 -10.30
N GLY A 12 6.89 3.30 -11.34
CA GLY A 12 7.32 3.55 -12.70
C GLY A 12 8.62 2.85 -13.08
N PRO A 13 8.92 2.78 -14.39
CA PRO A 13 9.97 1.92 -14.93
C PRO A 13 11.40 2.48 -14.77
N CYS A 14 11.56 3.71 -14.25
CA CYS A 14 12.86 4.34 -14.09
C CYS A 14 13.70 3.78 -12.93
N TYR A 15 13.14 2.86 -12.14
CA TYR A 15 13.79 2.27 -10.97
C TYR A 15 13.97 0.78 -11.16
N HIS A 16 15.03 0.21 -10.56
CA HIS A 16 15.10 -1.23 -10.35
C HIS A 16 13.80 -1.72 -9.68
N PRO A 17 13.31 -2.93 -10.01
CA PRO A 17 12.00 -3.40 -9.58
C PRO A 17 12.01 -3.85 -8.11
N VAL A 18 12.40 -2.93 -7.23
CA VAL A 18 12.46 -3.08 -5.78
C VAL A 18 12.32 -1.69 -5.15
N VAL A 19 11.50 -1.62 -4.11
CA VAL A 19 11.35 -0.42 -3.29
C VAL A 19 11.32 -0.82 -1.82
N ALA A 20 11.92 0.04 -1.00
CA ALA A 20 11.86 -0.06 0.45
C ALA A 20 11.11 1.15 1.01
N ILE A 21 10.15 0.90 1.90
CA ILE A 21 9.36 1.92 2.59
C ILE A 21 9.52 1.74 4.09
N ILE A 22 10.08 2.75 4.75
CA ILE A 22 10.16 2.82 6.22
C ILE A 22 8.98 3.67 6.71
N SER A 23 8.13 3.10 7.57
CA SER A 23 7.02 3.83 8.20
C SER A 23 7.45 4.34 9.58
N LEU A 24 7.23 5.62 9.89
CA LEU A 24 7.77 6.23 11.11
C LEU A 24 6.72 6.59 12.18
N GLN A 25 5.75 7.43 11.86
CA GLN A 25 4.91 8.07 12.89
C GLN A 25 3.62 7.31 13.19
N ASP A 26 2.80 7.05 12.19
CA ASP A 26 1.46 6.50 12.39
C ASP A 26 1.13 5.34 11.46
N THR A 27 0.14 4.55 11.85
CA THR A 27 -0.31 3.34 11.16
C THR A 27 -1.21 3.66 9.98
N VAL A 28 -1.09 2.86 8.93
CA VAL A 28 -1.92 2.94 7.73
C VAL A 28 -2.17 1.56 7.16
N ILE A 29 -3.29 1.39 6.46
CA ILE A 29 -3.52 0.26 5.56
C ILE A 29 -3.13 0.69 4.15
N MET A 30 -2.18 -0.05 3.56
CA MET A 30 -1.85 0.04 2.15
C MET A 30 -2.46 -1.16 1.44
N ASP A 31 -3.14 -0.93 0.32
CA ASP A 31 -3.68 -2.01 -0.50
C ASP A 31 -2.82 -2.24 -1.75
N PHE A 32 -2.85 -3.47 -2.25
CA PHE A 32 -2.30 -3.84 -3.56
C PHE A 32 -3.42 -4.38 -4.44
N ARG A 33 -3.43 -3.96 -5.70
CA ARG A 33 -4.44 -4.34 -6.69
C ARG A 33 -3.84 -4.56 -8.07
N PRO A 34 -4.36 -5.49 -8.90
CA PRO A 34 -3.79 -5.77 -10.21
C PRO A 34 -3.74 -4.51 -11.08
N ARG A 35 -2.61 -4.29 -11.77
CA ARG A 35 -2.51 -3.24 -12.77
C ARG A 35 -3.35 -3.63 -13.99
N LEU A 36 -4.34 -2.82 -14.32
CA LEU A 36 -5.15 -3.07 -15.51
C LEU A 36 -4.38 -2.69 -16.77
N ASP A 37 -4.60 -3.47 -17.82
CA ASP A 37 -4.19 -3.06 -19.17
C ASP A 37 -4.91 -1.78 -19.57
N THR A 38 -4.25 -0.94 -20.37
CA THR A 38 -4.79 0.35 -20.83
C THR A 38 -6.15 0.19 -21.52
N LYS A 39 -6.38 -0.94 -22.21
CA LYS A 39 -7.65 -1.26 -22.88
C LYS A 39 -8.80 -1.57 -21.92
N ALA A 40 -8.50 -1.97 -20.69
CA ALA A 40 -9.48 -2.33 -19.66
C ALA A 40 -9.82 -1.14 -18.72
N ILE A 41 -9.04 -0.05 -18.78
CA ILE A 41 -9.28 1.16 -17.97
C ILE A 41 -10.65 1.76 -18.35
N GLY A 42 -11.50 2.00 -17.35
CA GLY A 42 -12.87 2.52 -17.53
C GLY A 42 -13.93 1.46 -17.83
N ALA A 43 -13.52 0.26 -18.24
CA ALA A 43 -14.41 -0.89 -18.43
C ALA A 43 -14.37 -1.87 -17.25
N GLN A 44 -13.24 -1.94 -16.55
CA GLN A 44 -13.03 -2.82 -15.40
C GLN A 44 -12.58 -2.02 -14.17
N SER A 45 -13.00 -2.49 -13.00
CA SER A 45 -12.49 -2.00 -11.72
C SER A 45 -11.40 -2.94 -11.19
N SER A 46 -10.25 -2.39 -10.79
CA SER A 46 -9.22 -3.16 -10.10
C SER A 46 -9.51 -3.17 -8.60
N GLN A 47 -9.88 -4.33 -8.09
CA GLN A 47 -10.16 -4.55 -6.67
C GLN A 47 -8.88 -4.92 -5.92
N PRO A 48 -8.73 -4.50 -4.65
CA PRO A 48 -7.65 -4.96 -3.79
C PRO A 48 -7.59 -6.49 -3.71
N ILE A 49 -6.38 -7.04 -3.80
CA ILE A 49 -6.12 -8.48 -3.59
C ILE A 49 -5.52 -8.76 -2.23
N LEU A 50 -4.88 -7.76 -1.60
CA LEU A 50 -4.36 -7.82 -0.25
C LEU A 50 -4.29 -6.43 0.36
N GLU A 51 -4.28 -6.42 1.69
CA GLU A 51 -4.01 -5.27 2.53
C GLU A 51 -2.73 -5.51 3.34
N LEU A 52 -1.98 -4.45 3.59
CA LEU A 52 -0.82 -4.42 4.49
C LEU A 52 -1.03 -3.34 5.55
N VAL A 53 -0.98 -3.73 6.81
CA VAL A 53 -1.00 -2.80 7.94
C VAL A 53 0.44 -2.36 8.22
N LEU A 54 0.75 -1.11 7.91
CA LEU A 54 2.09 -0.53 8.06
C LEU A 54 2.20 0.24 9.36
N ARG A 55 2.69 -0.41 10.41
CA ARG A 55 2.90 0.21 11.74
C ARG A 55 4.12 1.14 11.77
N PRO A 56 4.19 2.08 12.72
CA PRO A 56 5.41 2.80 13.07
C PRO A 56 6.60 1.85 13.27
N ARG A 57 7.77 2.24 12.75
CA ARG A 57 9.03 1.49 12.76
C ARG A 57 8.98 0.15 12.00
N SER A 58 8.10 0.03 11.02
CA SER A 58 8.10 -1.10 10.08
C SER A 58 8.87 -0.78 8.80
N LEU A 59 9.40 -1.85 8.19
CA LEU A 59 10.01 -1.85 6.87
C LEU A 59 9.16 -2.72 5.95
N LEU A 60 8.64 -2.12 4.88
CA LEU A 60 8.05 -2.84 3.75
C LEU A 60 9.06 -2.87 2.61
N ILE A 61 9.34 -4.06 2.08
CA ILE A 61 10.06 -4.23 0.82
C ILE A 61 9.14 -5.01 -0.11
N PHE A 62 8.96 -4.53 -1.33
CA PHE A 62 8.33 -5.29 -2.40
C PHE A 62 9.13 -5.14 -3.69
N GLN A 63 9.12 -6.20 -4.50
CA GLN A 63 9.97 -6.35 -5.69
C GLN A 63 9.27 -7.14 -6.79
N ASP A 64 9.90 -7.18 -7.96
CA ASP A 64 9.51 -8.01 -9.11
C ASP A 64 8.04 -7.79 -9.53
N GLU A 65 7.20 -8.83 -9.48
CA GLU A 65 5.78 -8.74 -9.85
C GLU A 65 5.02 -7.76 -8.95
N ALA A 66 5.28 -7.75 -7.65
CA ALA A 66 4.63 -6.81 -6.73
C ALA A 66 4.96 -5.34 -7.08
N PHE A 67 6.12 -5.09 -7.69
CA PHE A 67 6.51 -3.77 -8.17
C PHE A 67 5.91 -3.42 -9.54
N THR A 68 5.85 -4.38 -10.46
CA THR A 68 5.54 -4.15 -11.89
C THR A 68 4.08 -4.43 -12.27
N ALA A 69 3.49 -5.49 -11.71
CA ALA A 69 2.17 -5.99 -12.06
C ALA A 69 1.05 -5.50 -11.13
N TYR A 70 1.40 -4.89 -9.99
CA TYR A 70 0.43 -4.41 -9.01
C TYR A 70 0.57 -2.89 -8.78
N MET A 71 -0.58 -2.26 -8.62
CA MET A 71 -0.68 -0.89 -8.13
C MET A 71 -0.86 -0.93 -6.62
N HIS A 72 -0.25 0.03 -5.91
CA HIS A 72 -0.43 0.17 -4.47
C HIS A 72 -0.98 1.55 -4.12
N GLY A 73 -1.75 1.62 -3.05
CA GLY A 73 -2.45 2.84 -2.64
C GLY A 73 -2.67 2.91 -1.14
N ILE A 74 -2.94 4.13 -0.68
CA ILE A 74 -3.41 4.42 0.67
C ILE A 74 -4.67 5.25 0.51
N GLU A 75 -5.78 4.77 1.06
CA GLU A 75 -7.05 5.49 0.95
C GLU A 75 -7.04 6.82 1.74
N ALA A 76 -7.73 7.82 1.20
CA ALA A 76 -7.85 9.16 1.78
C ALA A 76 -9.03 9.22 2.77
N VAL A 77 -8.89 8.51 3.90
CA VAL A 77 -9.92 8.38 4.95
C VAL A 77 -9.35 8.71 6.34
N SER A 78 -10.21 9.09 7.27
CA SER A 78 -9.82 9.36 8.67
C SER A 78 -9.71 8.10 9.53
N ALA A 79 -10.34 6.99 9.12
CA ALA A 79 -10.21 5.69 9.74
C ALA A 79 -10.54 4.60 8.71
N GLN A 80 -9.97 3.41 8.90
CA GLN A 80 -10.20 2.26 8.02
C GLN A 80 -10.25 0.96 8.83
N VAL A 81 -11.10 0.03 8.41
CA VAL A 81 -11.23 -1.30 9.04
C VAL A 81 -10.28 -2.27 8.32
N ALA A 82 -9.39 -2.89 9.07
CA ALA A 82 -8.43 -3.86 8.53
C ALA A 82 -9.15 -5.13 8.06
N GLY A 83 -8.82 -5.58 6.87
CA GLY A 83 -9.39 -6.77 6.26
C GLY A 83 -10.79 -6.56 5.67
N ALA A 84 -11.20 -5.32 5.44
CA ALA A 84 -12.52 -4.98 4.91
C ALA A 84 -12.62 -5.16 3.39
N THR A 85 -11.53 -4.87 2.66
CA THR A 85 -11.52 -4.93 1.18
C THR A 85 -10.76 -6.16 0.65
N ALA A 86 -9.75 -6.61 1.38
CA ALA A 86 -8.98 -7.81 1.04
C ALA A 86 -8.32 -8.44 2.29
N PRO A 87 -7.77 -9.67 2.22
CA PRO A 87 -7.04 -10.28 3.33
C PRO A 87 -5.83 -9.44 3.77
N ILE A 88 -5.57 -9.39 5.08
CA ILE A 88 -4.41 -8.69 5.65
C ILE A 88 -3.18 -9.62 5.53
N ALA A 89 -2.34 -9.40 4.53
CA ALA A 89 -1.22 -10.30 4.22
C ALA A 89 -0.17 -10.36 5.34
N ASN A 90 -0.01 -9.27 6.10
CA ASN A 90 0.96 -9.18 7.19
C ASN A 90 0.32 -9.20 8.59
N ALA A 91 -0.88 -9.77 8.76
CA ALA A 91 -1.65 -9.76 10.02
C ALA A 91 -0.81 -10.12 11.25
N MET A 92 -0.04 -11.22 11.17
CA MET A 92 0.82 -11.69 12.26
C MET A 92 1.93 -10.67 12.58
N ALA A 93 2.65 -10.19 11.56
CA ALA A 93 3.75 -9.25 11.74
C ALA A 93 3.27 -7.86 12.22
N ALA A 94 2.08 -7.45 11.78
CA ALA A 94 1.44 -6.20 12.18
C ALA A 94 0.66 -6.29 13.50
N GLN A 95 0.54 -7.49 14.08
CA GLN A 95 -0.27 -7.77 15.27
C GLN A 95 -1.68 -7.17 15.12
N CYS A 96 -2.31 -7.46 13.97
CA CYS A 96 -3.59 -6.89 13.60
C CYS A 96 -4.55 -8.01 13.20
N ASN A 97 -5.76 -7.95 13.72
CA ASN A 97 -6.86 -8.85 13.39
C ASN A 97 -7.79 -8.21 12.37
N LYS A 98 -8.46 -9.04 11.57
CA LYS A 98 -9.57 -8.58 10.73
C LYS A 98 -10.64 -7.94 11.60
N GLY A 99 -11.11 -6.75 11.21
CA GLY A 99 -12.09 -5.97 11.95
C GLY A 99 -11.48 -4.89 12.86
N ASP A 100 -10.17 -4.92 13.10
CA ASP A 100 -9.50 -3.84 13.84
C ASP A 100 -9.64 -2.50 13.09
N VAL A 101 -9.88 -1.43 13.85
CA VAL A 101 -10.01 -0.08 13.28
C VAL A 101 -8.68 0.67 13.38
N VAL A 102 -8.14 1.08 12.23
CA VAL A 102 -6.98 1.95 12.13
C VAL A 102 -7.45 3.40 11.98
N VAL A 103 -7.39 4.16 13.07
CA VAL A 103 -7.66 5.61 13.06
C VAL A 103 -6.42 6.36 12.57
N ARG A 104 -6.60 7.29 11.65
CA ARG A 104 -5.50 8.01 10.97
C ARG A 104 -5.15 9.31 11.69
N GLY A 105 -3.85 9.48 11.91
CA GLY A 105 -3.15 10.68 12.32
C GLY A 105 -2.07 11.07 11.31
N THR A 106 -1.11 11.89 11.76
CA THR A 106 0.01 12.34 10.92
C THR A 106 1.00 11.20 10.71
N ARG A 107 1.23 10.85 9.45
CA ARG A 107 2.17 9.80 9.05
C ARG A 107 3.32 10.38 8.24
N LEU A 108 4.53 9.94 8.58
CA LEU A 108 5.73 10.10 7.77
C LEU A 108 6.25 8.72 7.32
N SER A 109 6.66 8.64 6.05
CA SER A 109 7.40 7.49 5.53
C SER A 109 8.58 7.93 4.66
N LEU A 110 9.62 7.11 4.66
CA LEU A 110 10.77 7.25 3.78
C LEU A 110 10.70 6.17 2.72
N THR A 111 10.63 6.57 1.45
CA THR A 111 10.62 5.66 0.30
C THR A 111 11.99 5.70 -0.37
N ILE A 112 12.65 4.56 -0.44
CA ILE A 112 14.00 4.40 -0.99
C ILE A 112 13.90 3.53 -2.24
N ARG A 113 14.44 4.05 -3.35
CA ARG A 113 14.42 3.40 -4.67
C ARG A 113 15.80 3.53 -5.31
N HIS A 114 16.20 2.52 -6.06
CA HIS A 114 17.43 2.56 -6.86
C HIS A 114 17.08 2.92 -8.31
N LYS A 115 17.48 4.11 -8.74
CA LYS A 115 17.26 4.58 -10.11
C LYS A 115 18.14 3.76 -11.08
N MET A 116 17.56 3.26 -12.16
CA MET A 116 18.34 2.65 -13.25
C MET A 116 19.22 3.71 -13.93
N LYS A 117 20.37 3.28 -14.46
CA LYS A 117 21.28 4.16 -15.21
C LYS A 117 20.70 4.54 -16.56
#